data_AF-A0A9D7UAS9-F1
#
_entry.id   AF-A0A9D7UAS9-F1
#
_cell.length_a   1.000
_cell.length_b   1.000
_cell.length_c   1.000
_cell.angle_alpha   90.00
_cell.angle_beta   90.00
_cell.angle_gamma   90.00
#
_symmetry.space_group_name_H-M   'P 1'
#
loop_
_entity.id
_entity.type
_entity.pdbx_description
1 polymer ?
#
loop_
_entity_poly.entity_id
_entity_poly.type
_entity_poly.pdbx_seq_one_letter_code
_entity_poly.pdbx_strand_id
1 'polypeptide(L)'
;MQYTFAIRIDESFMFRMRLGGTVYNMESWATTAGQDLDTAVIYRKVDNQTVGGLSGAVDFMATAWSTPVGFTLSYFDETILGKAWLQVPIMDQFAVRFDARIFAPVFRDPRQWENDAVVMPAVNFIFNF
;
A
#
# COMPACT_ATOMS: atom_id res chain seq x y z
N MET A 1 13.57 -6.05 4.30
CA MET A 1 13.57 -7.53 4.47
C MET A 1 12.33 -7.92 5.25
N GLN A 2 11.54 -8.89 4.78
CA GLN A 2 10.29 -9.31 5.42
C GLN A 2 10.18 -10.84 5.48
N TYR A 3 9.77 -11.35 6.63
CA TYR A 3 9.37 -12.75 6.82
C TYR A 3 7.87 -12.88 6.58
N THR A 4 7.47 -13.97 5.95
CA THR A 4 6.05 -14.27 5.66
C THR A 4 5.72 -15.66 6.17
N PHE A 5 4.65 -15.75 6.95
CA PHE A 5 4.10 -17.00 7.47
C PHE A 5 2.66 -17.12 7.00
N ALA A 6 2.25 -18.31 6.58
CA ALA A 6 0.89 -18.56 6.13
C ALA A 6 0.33 -19.79 6.83
N ILE A 7 -0.90 -19.68 7.32
CA ILE A 7 -1.63 -20.74 7.98
C ILE A 7 -2.98 -20.85 7.29
N ARG A 8 -3.30 -22.05 6.79
CA ARG A 8 -4.62 -22.36 6.28
C ARG A 8 -5.47 -22.83 7.46
N ILE A 9 -6.59 -22.15 7.71
CA ILE A 9 -7.58 -22.57 8.70
C ILE A 9 -8.68 -23.25 7.91
N ASP A 10 -8.68 -24.58 7.97
CA ASP A 10 -9.60 -25.44 7.21
C ASP A 10 -9.45 -25.32 5.68
N GLU A 11 -10.36 -25.90 4.90
CA GLU A 11 -10.35 -25.83 3.44
C GLU A 11 -10.71 -24.43 2.92
N SER A 12 -11.37 -23.60 3.74
CA SER A 12 -12.03 -22.38 3.28
C SER A 12 -11.30 -21.09 3.58
N PHE A 13 -10.42 -21.06 4.58
CA PHE A 13 -9.82 -19.81 5.07
C PHE A 13 -8.30 -19.88 5.13
N MET A 14 -7.66 -18.73 4.87
CA MET A 14 -6.23 -18.58 4.95
C MET A 14 -5.88 -17.29 5.68
N PHE A 15 -4.94 -17.39 6.61
CA PHE A 15 -4.28 -16.27 7.24
C PHE A 15 -2.83 -16.19 6.78
N ARG A 16 -2.34 -14.99 6.55
CA ARG A 16 -0.94 -14.72 6.25
C ARG A 16 -0.45 -13.57 7.09
N MET A 17 0.66 -13.78 7.78
CA MET A 17 1.33 -12.77 8.57
C MET A 17 2.64 -12.40 7.90
N ARG A 18 2.90 -11.10 7.80
CA ARG A 18 4.14 -10.54 7.27
C ARG A 18 4.75 -9.66 8.36
N LEU A 19 6.04 -9.83 8.62
CA LEU A 19 6.76 -9.02 9.61
C LEU A 19 8.16 -8.75 9.10
N GLY A 20 8.63 -7.51 9.21
CA GLY A 20 9.98 -7.16 8.84
C GLY A 20 10.31 -5.70 8.99
N GLY A 21 11.43 -5.28 8.42
CA GLY A 21 11.86 -3.89 8.39
C GLY A 21 11.61 -3.27 7.01
N THR A 22 11.04 -2.06 7.02
CA THR A 22 10.85 -1.23 5.82
C THR A 22 11.55 0.11 6.03
N VAL A 23 12.15 0.64 4.97
CA VAL A 23 12.80 1.96 4.95
C VAL A 23 12.43 2.63 3.63
N TYR A 24 12.06 3.90 3.69
CA TYR A 24 11.85 4.75 2.52
C TYR A 24 12.50 6.12 2.72
N ASN A 25 12.75 6.81 1.62
CA ASN A 25 13.21 8.20 1.61
C ASN A 25 12.15 9.05 0.91
N MET A 26 11.84 10.21 1.49
CA MET A 26 10.95 11.21 0.91
C MET A 26 11.78 12.47 0.61
N GLU A 27 11.86 12.84 -0.66
CA GLU A 27 12.60 14.02 -1.10
C GLU A 27 11.66 15.17 -1.42
N SER A 28 12.00 16.37 -0.96
CA SER A 28 11.28 17.59 -1.31
C SER A 28 12.09 18.40 -2.32
N TRP A 29 11.44 18.82 -3.39
CA TRP A 29 12.04 19.58 -4.49
C TRP A 29 11.32 20.91 -4.64
N ALA A 30 12.06 22.00 -4.83
CA ALA A 30 11.48 23.31 -5.10
C ALA A 30 12.14 23.95 -6.32
N THR A 31 11.41 24.88 -6.92
CA THR A 31 11.92 25.72 -7.99
C THR A 31 12.69 26.89 -7.41
N THR A 32 13.92 27.10 -7.86
CA THR A 32 14.65 28.34 -7.61
C THR A 32 14.74 29.12 -8.92
N ALA A 33 14.45 30.43 -8.88
CA ALA A 33 14.68 31.30 -10.02
C ALA A 33 16.19 31.38 -10.29
N GLY A 34 16.62 31.06 -11.51
CA GLY A 34 18.00 31.26 -11.94
C GLY A 34 18.41 32.72 -11.78
N GLN A 35 19.66 32.95 -11.39
CA GLN A 35 20.22 34.31 -11.25
C GLN A 35 20.41 35.04 -12.60
N ASP A 36 20.27 34.35 -13.73
CA ASP A 36 20.38 34.93 -15.06
C ASP A 36 19.01 35.18 -15.70
N LEU A 37 18.93 36.31 -16.41
CA LEU A 37 17.75 36.90 -17.08
C LEU A 37 17.15 36.05 -18.21
N ASP A 38 17.48 34.77 -18.32
CA ASP A 38 16.95 33.86 -19.32
C ASP A 38 16.35 32.62 -18.64
N THR A 39 15.11 32.32 -18.96
CA THR A 39 14.09 31.68 -18.11
C THR A 39 14.32 30.17 -17.89
N ALA A 40 15.43 29.78 -17.27
CA ALA A 40 15.69 28.41 -16.85
C ALA A 40 15.15 28.17 -15.43
N VAL A 41 14.00 27.48 -15.35
CA VAL A 41 13.46 26.93 -14.10
C VAL A 41 14.39 25.81 -13.63
N ILE A 42 15.18 26.05 -12.58
CA ILE A 42 16.05 25.03 -12.00
C ILE A 42 15.31 24.35 -10.84
N TYR A 43 15.14 23.04 -10.93
CA TYR A 43 14.64 22.21 -9.83
C TYR A 43 15.80 21.83 -8.91
N ARG A 44 15.70 22.20 -7.63
CA ARG A 44 16.70 21.85 -6.62
C ARG A 44 16.05 21.05 -5.50
N LYS A 45 16.73 19.99 -5.07
CA LYS A 45 16.38 19.24 -3.85
C LYS A 45 16.58 20.14 -2.64
N VAL A 46 15.51 20.36 -1.88
CA VAL A 46 15.47 21.23 -0.70
C VAL A 46 15.60 20.43 0.58
N ASP A 47 14.98 19.25 0.63
CA ASP A 47 14.96 18.42 1.84
C ASP A 47 14.95 16.92 1.51
N ASN A 48 15.37 16.11 2.47
CA ASN A 48 15.28 14.65 2.43
C ASN A 48 14.94 14.09 3.81
N GLN A 49 13.89 13.30 3.88
CA GLN A 49 13.49 12.58 5.09
C GLN A 49 13.61 11.08 4.88
N THR A 50 14.52 10.44 5.63
CA THR A 50 14.61 8.98 5.69
C THR A 50 13.75 8.48 6.83
N VAL A 51 12.83 7.56 6.53
CA VAL A 51 11.96 6.94 7.53
C VAL A 51 12.15 5.43 7.47
N GLY A 52 12.45 4.84 8.62
CA GLY A 52 12.70 3.41 8.75
C GLY A 52 12.09 2.86 10.03
N GLY A 53 11.63 1.62 10.00
CA GLY A 53 11.01 1.01 11.16
C GLY A 53 10.51 -0.40 10.93
N LEU A 54 9.89 -0.93 11.98
CA LEU A 54 9.20 -2.22 11.94
C LEU A 54 7.90 -2.06 11.13
N SER A 55 7.69 -3.01 10.24
CA SER A 55 6.50 -3.13 9.40
C SER A 55 5.88 -4.51 9.59
N GLY A 56 4.57 -4.55 9.70
CA GLY A 56 3.80 -5.78 9.84
C GLY A 56 2.55 -5.75 8.98
N ALA A 57 2.07 -6.92 8.57
CA ALA A 57 0.76 -7.05 7.95
C ALA A 57 0.11 -8.38 8.30
N VAL A 58 -1.21 -8.38 8.39
CA VAL A 58 -2.05 -9.56 8.51
C VAL A 58 -3.01 -9.56 7.34
N ASP A 59 -3.01 -10.63 6.56
CA ASP A 59 -3.90 -10.87 5.45
C ASP A 59 -4.84 -12.04 5.81
N PHE A 60 -6.13 -11.87 5.53
CA PHE A 60 -7.14 -12.91 5.59
C PHE A 60 -7.75 -13.11 4.21
N MET A 61 -8.00 -14.36 3.84
CA MET A 61 -8.57 -14.73 2.55
C MET A 61 -9.59 -15.85 2.75
N ALA A 62 -10.79 -15.68 2.19
CA ALA A 62 -11.78 -16.74 2.06
C ALA A 62 -11.72 -17.28 0.62
N THR A 63 -11.33 -18.55 0.47
CA THR A 63 -11.02 -19.17 -0.82
C THR A 63 -12.08 -20.15 -1.31
N ALA A 64 -12.94 -20.66 -0.44
CA ALA A 64 -13.97 -21.64 -0.81
C ALA A 64 -15.22 -21.03 -1.47
N TRP A 65 -15.37 -19.71 -1.43
CA TRP A 65 -16.53 -19.05 -2.05
C TRP A 65 -16.32 -18.96 -3.57
N SER A 66 -17.43 -19.01 -4.32
CA SER A 66 -17.40 -18.77 -5.78
C SER A 66 -16.79 -17.40 -6.13
N THR A 67 -16.85 -16.45 -5.20
CA THR A 67 -16.23 -15.13 -5.30
C THR A 67 -15.25 -14.96 -4.13
N PRO A 68 -13.94 -15.22 -4.33
CA PRO A 68 -12.95 -15.05 -3.28
C PRO A 68 -12.92 -13.62 -2.74
N VAL A 69 -12.79 -13.50 -1.42
CA VAL A 69 -12.67 -12.21 -0.74
C VAL A 69 -11.50 -12.22 0.21
N GLY A 70 -11.00 -11.04 0.55
CA GLY A 70 -10.03 -10.93 1.62
C GLY A 70 -9.87 -9.51 2.12
N PHE A 71 -9.20 -9.42 3.26
CA PHE A 71 -8.77 -8.16 3.82
C PHE A 71 -7.32 -8.25 4.26
N THR A 72 -6.65 -7.11 4.27
CA THR A 72 -5.28 -6.94 4.71
C THR A 72 -5.26 -5.74 5.64
N LEU A 73 -4.62 -5.89 6.78
CA LEU A 73 -4.28 -4.80 7.67
C LEU A 73 -2.76 -4.73 7.78
N SER A 74 -2.17 -3.61 7.37
CA SER A 74 -0.73 -3.38 7.47
C SER A 74 -0.43 -2.21 8.39
N TYR A 75 0.68 -2.29 9.10
CA TYR A 75 1.20 -1.26 9.99
C TYR A 75 2.64 -0.95 9.61
N PHE A 76 2.96 0.34 9.53
CA PHE A 76 4.33 0.82 9.37
C PHE A 76 4.39 2.31 9.68
N ASP A 77 5.46 2.78 10.34
CA ASP A 77 5.69 4.21 10.57
C ASP A 77 4.48 4.92 11.21
N GLU A 78 3.89 4.28 12.23
CA GLU A 78 2.73 4.77 12.98
C GLU A 78 1.47 4.99 12.14
N THR A 79 1.46 4.43 10.91
CA THR A 79 0.34 4.44 9.97
C THR A 79 -0.27 3.06 9.84
N ILE A 80 -1.56 3.05 9.50
CA ILE A 80 -2.30 1.84 9.16
C ILE A 80 -2.74 1.91 7.71
N LEU A 81 -2.52 0.82 6.99
CA LEU A 81 -3.03 0.58 5.64
C LEU A 81 -4.00 -0.60 5.70
N GLY A 82 -5.29 -0.30 5.58
CA GLY A 82 -6.34 -1.28 5.35
C GLY A 82 -6.52 -1.53 3.85
N LYS A 83 -6.73 -2.78 3.46
CA LYS A 83 -7.12 -3.15 2.09
C LYS A 83 -8.19 -4.23 2.15
N ALA A 84 -9.34 -3.99 1.54
CA ALA A 84 -10.36 -5.00 1.31
C ALA A 84 -10.42 -5.32 -0.19
N TRP A 85 -10.72 -6.55 -0.54
CA TRP A 85 -10.85 -6.94 -1.93
C TRP A 85 -11.86 -8.08 -2.16
N LEU A 86 -12.48 -8.05 -3.34
CA LEU A 86 -13.45 -9.02 -3.84
C LEU A 86 -13.01 -9.38 -5.26
N GLN A 87 -12.85 -10.67 -5.54
CA GLN A 87 -12.48 -11.18 -6.85
C GLN A 87 -13.64 -11.98 -7.45
N VAL A 88 -14.18 -11.50 -8.56
CA VAL A 88 -15.24 -12.15 -9.34
C VAL A 88 -14.60 -12.93 -10.49
N PRO A 89 -14.51 -14.27 -10.42
CA PRO A 89 -14.11 -15.07 -11.56
C PRO A 89 -15.22 -15.03 -12.62
N ILE A 90 -14.86 -14.65 -13.85
CA ILE A 90 -15.78 -14.60 -14.99
C ILE A 90 -15.66 -15.89 -15.80
N MET A 91 -14.45 -16.40 -15.95
CA MET A 91 -14.10 -17.69 -16.52
C MET A 91 -12.79 -18.16 -15.86
N ASP A 92 -12.40 -19.42 -16.04
CA ASP A 92 -11.24 -20.01 -15.35
C ASP A 92 -9.94 -19.20 -15.53
N GLN A 93 -9.80 -18.54 -16.67
CA GLN A 93 -8.63 -17.76 -17.06
C GLN A 93 -8.78 -16.25 -16.84
N PHE A 94 -9.96 -15.76 -16.46
CA PHE A 94 -10.23 -14.33 -16.35
C PHE A 94 -11.09 -13.98 -15.15
N ALA A 95 -10.60 -13.07 -14.33
CA ALA A 95 -11.29 -12.54 -13.16
C ALA A 95 -11.20 -11.02 -13.10
N VAL A 96 -12.24 -10.40 -12.57
CA VAL A 96 -12.25 -8.97 -12.21
C VAL A 96 -12.12 -8.86 -10.71
N ARG A 97 -11.17 -8.06 -10.24
CA ARG A 97 -10.92 -7.83 -8.82
C ARG A 97 -11.17 -6.37 -8.47
N PHE A 98 -12.02 -6.16 -7.49
CA PHE A 98 -12.25 -4.86 -6.87
C PHE A 98 -11.42 -4.77 -5.60
N ASP A 99 -10.66 -3.70 -5.46
CA ASP A 99 -9.87 -3.42 -4.26
C ASP A 99 -10.25 -2.04 -3.72
N ALA A 100 -10.38 -1.93 -2.41
CA ALA A 100 -10.48 -0.66 -1.70
C ALA A 100 -9.35 -0.59 -0.69
N ARG A 101 -8.50 0.44 -0.79
CA ARG A 101 -7.40 0.67 0.14
C ARG A 101 -7.66 1.96 0.90
N ILE A 102 -7.37 1.94 2.19
CA ILE A 102 -7.49 3.10 3.08
C ILE A 102 -6.17 3.23 3.82
N PHE A 103 -5.54 4.39 3.69
CA PHE A 103 -4.31 4.73 4.37
C PHE A 103 -4.58 5.89 5.31
N ALA A 104 -4.12 5.79 6.56
CA ALA A 104 -4.17 6.88 7.53
C ALA A 104 -3.02 6.78 8.54
N PRO A 105 -2.34 7.89 8.88
CA PRO A 105 -1.58 8.00 10.12
C PRO A 105 -2.54 7.92 11.32
N VAL A 106 -2.32 6.96 12.22
CA VAL A 106 -3.24 6.71 13.36
C VAL A 106 -2.61 7.09 14.69
N PHE A 107 -1.30 6.87 14.84
CA PHE A 107 -0.58 7.10 16.10
C PHE A 107 0.30 8.36 16.08
N ARG A 108 0.28 9.12 14.99
CA ARG A 108 0.98 10.39 14.83
C ARG A 108 0.16 11.36 13.99
N ASP A 109 0.55 12.63 14.07
CA ASP A 109 0.06 13.63 13.14
C ASP A 109 0.60 13.37 11.70
N PRO A 110 -0.20 13.71 10.67
CA PRO A 110 0.23 13.70 9.28
C PRO A 110 1.45 14.61 9.09
N ARG A 111 2.43 14.15 8.32
CA ARG A 111 3.56 15.01 7.93
C ARG A 111 3.08 16.04 6.90
N GLN A 112 3.83 17.13 6.72
CA GLN A 112 3.45 18.21 5.79
C GLN A 112 3.20 17.74 4.35
N TRP A 113 3.82 16.63 3.94
CA TRP A 113 3.69 16.03 2.62
C TRP A 113 2.65 14.89 2.55
N GLU A 114 2.01 14.55 3.66
CA GLU A 114 1.08 13.44 3.81
C GLU A 114 -0.35 13.96 4.00
N ASN A 115 -1.34 13.19 3.57
CA ASN A 115 -2.75 13.48 3.85
C ASN A 115 -3.23 12.71 5.09
N ASP A 116 -4.18 13.28 5.81
CA ASP A 116 -4.79 12.69 7.01
C ASP A 116 -5.46 11.32 6.75
N ALA A 117 -6.06 11.17 5.57
CA ALA A 117 -6.59 9.90 5.11
C ALA A 117 -6.64 9.89 3.57
N VAL A 118 -6.30 8.75 2.98
CA VAL A 118 -6.41 8.54 1.53
C VAL A 118 -7.17 7.25 1.26
N VAL A 119 -8.26 7.36 0.52
CA VAL A 119 -9.05 6.21 0.04
C VAL A 119 -8.74 6.00 -1.44
N MET A 120 -8.31 4.79 -1.78
CA MET A 120 -7.88 4.41 -3.13
C MET A 120 -8.70 3.19 -3.59
N PRO A 121 -9.82 3.41 -4.29
CA PRO A 121 -10.52 2.33 -4.98
C PRO A 121 -9.74 1.94 -6.25
N ALA A 122 -9.75 0.65 -6.59
CA ALA A 122 -9.12 0.13 -7.79
C ALA A 122 -9.92 -1.04 -8.36
N VAL A 123 -9.87 -1.17 -9.68
CA VAL A 123 -10.39 -2.32 -10.43
C VAL A 123 -9.23 -2.93 -11.19
N ASN A 124 -9.01 -4.22 -10.99
CA ASN A 124 -7.92 -4.98 -11.59
C ASN A 124 -8.49 -6.10 -12.45
N PHE A 125 -8.01 -6.21 -13.69
CA PHE A 125 -8.32 -7.32 -14.59
C PHE A 125 -7.21 -8.36 -14.46
N ILE A 126 -7.56 -9.59 -14.09
CA ILE A 126 -6.61 -10.68 -13.84
C ILE A 126 -6.78 -11.72 -14.95
N PHE A 127 -5.69 -12.01 -15.66
CA PHE A 127 -5.61 -13.03 -16.70
C PHE A 127 -4.62 -14.11 -16.27
N ASN A 128 -5.07 -15.36 -16.28
CA ASN A 128 -4.24 -16.55 -16.01
C ASN A 128 -4.05 -17.29 -17.35
N PHE A 129 -2.78 -17.55 -17.72
CA PHE A 129 -2.39 -18.25 -18.95
C PHE A 129 -1.78 -19.62 -18.66
#